data_AF-A0A3D1Y6Q1-F1
#
_entry.id   AF-A0A3D1Y6Q1-F1
#
_cell.length_a   1.000
_cell.length_b   1.000
_cell.length_c   1.000
_cell.angle_alpha   90.00
_cell.angle_beta   90.00
_cell.angle_gamma   90.00
#
_symmetry.space_group_name_H-M   'P 1'
#
loop_
_entity.id
_entity.type
_entity.pdbx_description
1 polymer ?
#
loop_
_entity_poly.entity_id
_entity_poly.type
_entity_poly.pdbx_seq_one_letter_code
_entity_poly.pdbx_strand_id
1 'polypeptide(L)'
;MQPIKKQRGENKASLLFCIMEPLSDTYGKGSVDDEKDGNKRLANAKIVRTWAGWMDASADGVPSLGTVDEIPGLYVACAFHGHGFGMAPAAGEQLAKLIVTGRTDVDLSALHYDRHKVCAKGNR
;
A
#
# COMPACT_ATOMS: atom_id res chain seq x y z
N MET A 1 27.39 7.35 -3.10
CA MET A 1 27.12 7.23 -1.66
C MET A 1 27.13 8.64 -1.07
N GLN A 2 25.99 9.33 -1.03
CA GLN A 2 25.89 10.65 -0.38
C GLN A 2 25.52 10.43 1.10
N PRO A 3 26.16 11.11 2.06
CA PRO A 3 25.91 10.87 3.48
C PRO A 3 24.58 11.49 3.90
N ILE A 4 23.66 10.66 4.41
CA ILE A 4 22.39 11.09 4.99
C ILE A 4 22.70 11.89 6.26
N LYS A 5 22.47 13.20 6.21
CA LYS A 5 22.65 14.11 7.35
C LYS A 5 21.70 13.69 8.47
N LYS A 6 22.26 13.38 9.64
CA LYS A 6 21.56 13.16 10.91
C LYS A 6 20.75 14.41 11.24
N GLN A 7 19.44 14.39 10.96
CA GLN A 7 18.54 15.48 11.31
C GLN A 7 18.34 15.51 12.82
N ARG A 8 18.53 16.71 13.37
CA ARG A 8 18.55 17.05 14.78
C ARG A 8 17.12 17.17 15.32
N GLY A 9 16.79 16.38 16.33
CA GLY A 9 16.02 16.83 17.50
C GLY A 9 14.53 17.19 17.35
N GLU A 10 13.80 16.56 16.44
CA GLU A 10 12.33 16.61 16.43
C GLU A 10 11.82 15.17 16.27
N ASN A 11 10.85 14.74 17.07
CA ASN A 11 10.23 13.40 17.00
C ASN A 11 9.43 13.25 15.70
N LYS A 12 10.11 13.25 14.55
CA LYS A 12 9.49 13.14 13.23
C LYS A 12 9.24 11.67 12.93
N ALA A 13 8.02 11.22 13.21
CA ALA A 13 7.52 10.01 12.60
C ALA A 13 7.23 10.32 11.12
N SER A 14 7.94 9.65 10.23
CA SER A 14 7.65 9.72 8.80
C SER A 14 6.78 8.52 8.44
N LEU A 15 5.56 8.77 7.99
CA LEU A 15 4.64 7.75 7.50
C LEU A 15 4.68 7.74 5.98
N LEU A 16 5.09 6.63 5.37
CA LEU A 16 4.94 6.41 3.94
C LEU A 16 3.64 5.65 3.70
N PHE A 17 2.65 6.37 3.17
CA PHE A 17 1.34 5.85 2.81
C PHE A 17 1.17 5.95 1.30
N CYS A 18 1.04 4.81 0.62
CA CYS A 18 0.84 4.79 -0.84
C CYS A 18 -0.66 4.75 -1.14
N ILE A 19 -1.20 5.86 -1.64
CA ILE A 19 -2.57 5.93 -2.16
C ILE A 19 -2.49 5.97 -3.68
N MET A 20 -3.39 5.24 -4.34
CA MET A 20 -3.52 5.24 -5.80
C MET A 20 -3.61 6.67 -6.35
N GLU A 21 -2.61 7.07 -7.13
CA GLU A 21 -2.73 8.26 -7.98
C GLU A 21 -3.43 7.86 -9.29
N PRO A 22 -4.37 8.67 -9.80
CA PRO A 22 -4.98 8.43 -11.09
C PRO A 22 -3.94 8.67 -12.19
N LEU A 23 -3.64 7.62 -12.96
CA LEU A 23 -2.93 7.76 -14.22
C LEU A 23 -3.93 8.25 -15.27
N SER A 24 -3.58 9.32 -15.98
CA SER A 24 -4.39 9.89 -17.07
C SER A 24 -4.73 8.82 -18.12
N ASP A 25 -5.92 8.95 -18.73
CA ASP A 25 -6.51 8.10 -19.76
C ASP A 25 -5.50 7.39 -20.69
N THR A 26 -5.04 6.21 -20.30
CA THR A 26 -4.28 5.32 -21.18
C THR A 26 -4.90 3.92 -21.16
N TYR A 27 -6.18 3.80 -21.48
CA TYR A 27 -6.75 2.54 -21.97
C TYR A 27 -8.00 2.85 -22.81
N GLY A 28 -7.77 3.17 -24.08
CA GLY A 28 -8.86 3.24 -25.06
C GLY A 28 -9.27 1.82 -25.44
N LYS A 29 -10.56 1.51 -25.21
CA LYS A 29 -11.29 0.26 -25.46
C LYS A 29 -11.21 -0.79 -24.35
N GLY A 30 -12.37 -1.06 -23.75
CA GLY A 30 -12.61 -2.20 -22.86
C GLY A 30 -13.39 -1.80 -21.60
N SER A 31 -14.72 -1.93 -21.64
CA SER A 31 -15.53 -2.22 -20.43
C SER A 31 -17.02 -2.36 -20.72
N VAL A 32 -17.53 -1.89 -21.87
CA VAL A 32 -18.96 -2.04 -22.25
C VAL A 32 -19.18 -2.94 -23.48
N ASP A 33 -18.11 -3.36 -24.16
CA ASP A 33 -18.18 -4.20 -25.36
C ASP A 33 -18.09 -5.72 -25.05
N ASP A 34 -17.93 -6.12 -23.78
CA ASP A 34 -17.92 -7.53 -23.43
C ASP A 34 -19.36 -8.06 -23.37
N GLU A 35 -19.80 -8.59 -24.52
CA GLU A 35 -21.03 -9.39 -24.74
C GLU A 35 -21.24 -10.52 -23.69
N LYS A 36 -20.24 -10.77 -22.82
CA LYS A 36 -20.25 -11.74 -21.72
C LYS A 36 -20.80 -11.24 -20.39
N ASP A 37 -20.91 -9.93 -20.16
CA ASP A 37 -21.51 -9.41 -18.94
C ASP A 37 -23.03 -9.43 -19.09
N GLY A 38 -23.70 -10.45 -18.54
CA GLY A 38 -25.14 -10.72 -18.68
C GLY A 38 -26.11 -9.61 -18.24
N ASN A 39 -25.63 -8.38 -17.99
CA ASN A 39 -26.42 -7.21 -17.66
C ASN A 39 -26.79 -6.38 -18.91
N LYS A 40 -27.83 -6.81 -19.63
CA LYS A 40 -28.38 -6.13 -20.83
C LYS A 40 -28.81 -4.67 -20.61
N ARG A 41 -28.92 -4.19 -19.37
CA ARG A 41 -29.33 -2.81 -19.05
C ARG A 41 -28.22 -1.79 -19.28
N LEU A 42 -26.96 -2.22 -19.31
CA LEU A 42 -25.81 -1.32 -19.51
C LEU A 42 -25.36 -1.24 -20.98
N ALA A 43 -25.92 -2.07 -21.86
CA ALA A 43 -25.51 -2.16 -23.28
C ALA A 43 -25.62 -0.84 -24.06
N ASN A 44 -26.51 0.06 -23.66
CA ASN A 44 -26.69 1.38 -24.31
C ASN A 44 -26.19 2.55 -23.45
N ALA A 45 -25.50 2.28 -22.33
CA ALA A 45 -24.99 3.33 -21.45
C ALA A 45 -23.76 4.01 -22.08
N LYS A 46 -23.74 5.35 -22.10
CA LYS A 46 -22.58 6.11 -22.58
C LYS A 46 -21.50 6.15 -21.50
N ILE A 47 -20.27 5.76 -21.85
CA ILE A 47 -19.10 5.93 -20.98
C ILE A 47 -18.76 7.42 -20.92
N VAL A 48 -18.83 8.02 -19.73
CA VAL A 48 -18.55 9.45 -19.51
C VAL A 48 -17.06 9.71 -19.28
N ARG A 49 -16.36 8.75 -18.67
CA ARG A 49 -14.94 8.85 -18.33
C ARG A 49 -14.36 7.46 -18.07
N THR A 50 -13.09 7.30 -18.41
CA THR A 50 -12.22 6.20 -18.00
C THR A 50 -11.08 6.75 -17.14
N TRP A 51 -10.45 5.90 -16.33
CA TRP A 51 -9.20 6.24 -15.66
C TRP A 51 -8.41 4.97 -15.40
N ALA A 52 -7.09 5.10 -15.27
CA ALA A 52 -6.22 4.06 -14.78
C ALA A 52 -5.59 4.51 -13.45
N GLY A 53 -5.02 3.58 -12.71
CA GLY A 53 -4.29 3.86 -11.48
C GLY A 53 -3.21 2.81 -11.27
N TRP A 54 -2.18 3.17 -10.50
CA TRP A 54 -1.18 2.20 -10.06
C TRP A 54 -1.64 1.51 -8.79
N MET A 55 -1.48 0.18 -8.79
CA MET A 55 -1.69 -0.66 -7.63
C MET A 55 -0.33 -1.12 -7.14
N ASP A 56 -0.06 -0.88 -5.87
CA ASP A 56 1.06 -1.52 -5.21
C ASP A 56 0.70 -2.96 -4.85
N ALA A 57 1.64 -3.87 -5.09
CA ALA A 57 1.46 -5.29 -4.84
C ALA A 57 2.70 -5.87 -4.18
N SER A 58 2.49 -6.64 -3.12
CA SER A 58 3.49 -7.55 -2.56
C SER A 58 3.46 -8.90 -3.29
N ALA A 59 4.55 -9.66 -3.15
CA ALA A 59 4.67 -11.00 -3.72
C ALA A 59 3.67 -12.02 -3.15
N ASP A 60 3.19 -11.81 -1.92
CA ASP A 60 2.32 -12.72 -1.18
C ASP A 60 0.83 -12.31 -1.19
N GLY A 61 0.47 -11.17 -1.78
CA GLY A 61 -0.92 -10.68 -1.72
C GLY A 61 -1.32 -10.04 -0.38
N VAL A 62 -0.37 -9.85 0.55
CA VAL A 62 -0.61 -9.33 1.90
C VAL A 62 0.02 -7.94 2.05
N PRO A 63 -0.64 -6.96 2.69
CA PRO A 63 -0.05 -5.65 2.90
C PRO A 63 1.11 -5.66 3.89
N SER A 64 2.00 -4.69 3.73
CA SER A 64 3.14 -4.46 4.62
C SER A 64 2.84 -3.28 5.54
N LEU A 65 2.80 -3.54 6.85
CA LEU A 65 2.59 -2.53 7.89
C LEU A 65 3.62 -2.68 9.02
N GLY A 66 4.15 -1.55 9.50
CA GLY A 66 4.99 -1.53 10.70
C GLY A 66 6.17 -0.57 10.61
N THR A 67 7.12 -0.75 11.52
CA THR A 67 8.39 -0.01 11.58
C THR A 67 9.39 -0.54 10.56
N VAL A 68 10.34 0.30 10.16
CA VAL A 68 11.50 -0.10 9.35
C VAL A 68 12.74 -0.12 10.23
N ASP A 69 13.33 -1.29 10.44
CA ASP A 69 14.42 -1.48 11.40
C ASP A 69 15.69 -0.71 10.97
N GLU A 70 15.93 -0.57 9.66
CA GLU A 70 17.08 0.14 9.11
C GLU A 70 16.97 1.68 9.29
N ILE A 71 15.75 2.21 9.50
CA ILE A 71 15.47 3.64 9.59
C ILE A 71 14.56 3.92 10.78
N PRO A 72 15.11 4.16 11.98
CA PRO A 72 14.32 4.48 13.17
C PRO A 72 13.39 5.68 12.95
N GLY A 73 12.11 5.50 13.27
CA GLY A 73 11.08 6.53 13.08
C GLY A 73 10.40 6.52 11.71
N LEU A 74 10.79 5.62 10.80
CA LEU A 74 10.07 5.35 9.57
C LEU A 74 9.02 4.25 9.79
N TYR A 75 7.79 4.54 9.36
CA TYR A 75 6.66 3.62 9.39
C TYR A 75 6.13 3.43 7.97
N VAL A 76 5.76 2.20 7.64
CA VAL A 76 5.28 1.80 6.32
C VAL A 76 3.85 1.30 6.42
N ALA A 77 3.03 1.69 5.45
CA ALA A 77 1.76 1.04 5.11
C ALA A 77 1.65 1.02 3.58
N CYS A 78 1.89 -0.14 2.97
CA CYS A 78 1.88 -0.31 1.52
C CYS A 78 1.47 -1.73 1.10
N ALA A 79 1.32 -1.92 -0.21
CA ALA A 79 0.89 -3.13 -0.89
C ALA A 79 -0.52 -3.58 -0.48
N PHE A 80 -1.53 -2.74 -0.70
CA PHE A 80 -2.92 -3.07 -0.33
C PHE A 80 -3.74 -3.74 -1.44
N HIS A 81 -3.13 -4.03 -2.61
CA HIS A 81 -3.72 -4.81 -3.72
C HIS A 81 -5.13 -4.38 -4.14
N GLY A 82 -5.42 -3.07 -4.14
CA GLY A 82 -6.74 -2.54 -4.52
C GLY A 82 -7.82 -2.63 -3.45
N HIS A 83 -7.55 -3.26 -2.30
CA HIS A 83 -8.45 -3.32 -1.15
C HIS A 83 -8.14 -2.25 -0.08
N GLY A 84 -7.15 -1.39 -0.34
CA GLY A 84 -6.64 -0.41 0.62
C GLY A 84 -7.66 0.61 1.09
N PHE A 85 -8.66 0.97 0.28
CA PHE A 85 -9.67 1.96 0.68
C PHE A 85 -10.46 1.53 1.91
N GLY A 86 -10.90 0.27 1.96
CA GLY A 86 -11.62 -0.27 3.11
C GLY A 86 -10.71 -0.51 4.32
N MET A 87 -9.44 -0.82 4.09
CA MET A 87 -8.47 -1.14 5.14
C MET A 87 -7.80 0.10 5.74
N ALA A 88 -7.80 1.24 5.04
CA ALA A 88 -7.10 2.45 5.44
C ALA A 88 -7.45 2.97 6.85
N PRO A 89 -8.72 2.99 7.31
CA PRO A 89 -9.04 3.45 8.66
C PRO A 89 -8.40 2.58 9.75
N ALA A 90 -8.49 1.26 9.61
CA ALA A 90 -7.92 0.32 10.58
C ALA A 90 -6.38 0.36 10.56
N ALA A 91 -5.78 0.35 9.37
CA ALA A 91 -4.33 0.46 9.20
C ALA A 91 -3.78 1.76 9.80
N GLY A 92 -4.44 2.89 9.53
CA GLY A 92 -4.05 4.20 10.03
C GLY A 92 -4.16 4.30 11.54
N GLU A 93 -5.23 3.76 12.15
CA GLU A 93 -5.39 3.75 13.60
C GLU A 93 -4.26 2.96 14.29
N GLN A 94 -3.95 1.76 13.80
CA GLN A 94 -2.92 0.91 14.40
C GLN A 94 -1.53 1.53 14.26
N LEU A 95 -1.22 2.13 13.11
CA LEU A 95 0.04 2.86 12.92
C LEU A 95 0.13 4.13 13.77
N ALA A 96 -0.97 4.88 13.93
CA ALA A 96 -0.99 6.05 14.81
C ALA A 96 -0.73 5.65 16.28
N LYS A 97 -1.34 4.56 16.75
CA LYS A 97 -1.09 4.01 18.09
C LYS A 97 0.35 3.54 18.24
N LEU A 98 0.89 2.87 17.22
CA LEU A 98 2.29 2.45 17.20
C LEU A 98 3.25 3.65 17.31
N ILE A 99 2.97 4.74 16.59
CA ILE A 99 3.76 5.97 16.60
C ILE A 99 3.71 6.68 17.96
N VAL A 100 2.51 6.82 18.55
CA VAL A 100 2.31 7.63 19.77
C VAL A 100 2.65 6.85 21.04
N THR A 101 2.29 5.58 21.09
CA THR A 101 2.35 4.76 22.31
C THR A 101 3.39 3.64 22.25
N GLY A 102 3.94 3.34 21.07
CA GLY A 102 4.83 2.20 20.85
C GLY A 102 4.12 0.85 20.87
N ARG A 103 2.79 0.81 20.84
CA ARG A 103 1.97 -0.41 20.92
C ARG A 103 0.80 -0.37 19.95
N THR A 104 0.35 -1.54 19.51
CA THR A 104 -0.84 -1.76 18.68
C THR A 104 -1.85 -2.62 19.45
N ASP A 105 -3.13 -2.53 19.10
CA ASP A 105 -4.16 -3.40 19.71
C ASP A 105 -4.19 -4.78 19.06
N VAL A 106 -3.76 -4.84 17.79
CA VAL A 106 -3.66 -6.07 17.02
C VAL A 106 -2.19 -6.39 16.75
N ASP A 107 -1.89 -7.68 16.63
CA ASP A 107 -0.55 -8.12 16.25
C ASP A 107 -0.29 -7.81 14.77
N LEU A 108 0.70 -6.96 14.51
CA LEU A 108 1.14 -6.58 13.17
C LEU A 108 2.34 -7.42 12.67
N SER A 109 2.82 -8.39 13.45
CA SER A 109 3.99 -9.21 13.10
C SER A 109 3.87 -9.88 11.72
N ALA A 110 2.69 -10.41 11.40
CA ALA A 110 2.40 -11.04 10.12
C ALA A 110 2.39 -10.05 8.92
N LEU A 111 2.20 -8.76 9.20
CA LEU A 111 2.19 -7.69 8.21
C LEU A 111 3.55 -6.98 8.15
N HIS A 112 4.51 -7.35 8.99
CA HIS A 112 5.83 -6.72 9.01
C HIS A 112 6.55 -6.93 7.67
N TYR A 113 7.29 -5.91 7.22
CA TYR A 113 7.99 -5.97 5.92
C TYR A 113 9.06 -7.07 5.87
N ASP A 114 9.61 -7.43 7.04
CA ASP A 114 10.66 -8.44 7.22
C ASP A 114 10.26 -9.85 6.75
N ARG A 115 8.95 -10.12 6.63
CA ARG A 115 8.45 -11.43 6.14
C ARG A 115 8.94 -11.78 4.74
N HIS A 116 9.30 -10.77 3.95
CA HIS A 116 9.84 -10.92 2.59
C HIS A 116 11.36 -11.03 2.54
N LYS A 117 12.07 -10.95 3.67
CA LYS A 117 13.51 -11.19 3.67
C LYS A 117 13.76 -12.64 3.28
N VAL A 118 14.30 -12.82 2.09
CA VAL A 118 14.87 -14.10 1.66
C VAL A 118 15.91 -14.46 2.72
N CYS A 119 15.75 -15.61 3.37
CA CYS A 119 16.78 -16.20 4.21
C CYS A 119 18.09 -16.13 3.41
N ALA A 120 18.98 -15.20 3.76
CA ALA A 120 20.32 -15.15 3.19
C ALA A 120 20.97 -16.47 3.60
N LYS A 121 20.88 -17.49 2.75
CA LYS A 121 21.61 -18.74 2.94
C LYS A 121 23.07 -18.34 2.96
N GLY A 122 23.64 -18.29 4.17
CA GLY A 122 25.08 -18.21 4.35
C GLY A 122 25.70 -19.37 3.57
N ASN A 123 26.60 -19.03 2.65
CA ASN A 123 27.48 -20.01 2.05
C ASN A 123 28.38 -20.56 3.17
N ARG A 124 28.05 -21.78 3.59
CA ARG A 124 29.03 -22.78 4.01
C ARG A 124 29.88 -23.20 2.81
#